data_AF-A0A2G4FUY4-F1
#
_entry.id   AF-A0A2G4FUY4-F1
#
_cell.length_a   1.000
_cell.length_b   1.000
_cell.length_c   1.000
_cell.angle_alpha   90.00
_cell.angle_beta   90.00
_cell.angle_gamma   90.00
#
_symmetry.space_group_name_H-M   'P 1'
#
loop_
_entity.id
_entity.type
_entity.pdbx_description
1 polymer ?
#
loop_
_entity_poly.entity_id
_entity_poly.type
_entity_poly.pdbx_seq_one_letter_code
_entity_poly.pdbx_strand_id
1 'polypeptide(L)'
;MIESAPIERAFDPRDTAARTSFLSSHRAQAVCTREFARLSEGLVAATKVLAVQTAIEPPTVRLSPDRCIVQLGPVALTVAWLRNGTDVPAAGQLLCIVWRGVIAPRGEHAPERRGWRQVPATPQSVWEETCLPSATSEATWHWHPESLEREGYASLELASRCIDQLRTALEALLQDAPIDSGSTT
;
A
#
# COMPACT_ATOMS: atom_id res chain seq x y z
N MET A 1 8.87 -9.42 -42.07
CA MET A 1 8.69 -8.52 -40.92
C MET A 1 7.22 -8.61 -40.56
N ILE A 2 6.84 -9.51 -39.65
CA ILE A 2 5.45 -9.73 -39.27
C ILE A 2 5.18 -8.78 -38.11
N GLU A 3 4.39 -7.76 -38.40
CA GLU A 3 3.85 -6.82 -37.43
C GLU A 3 2.81 -7.58 -36.59
N SER A 4 3.20 -7.98 -35.38
CA SER A 4 2.29 -8.61 -34.42
C SER A 4 1.32 -7.55 -33.93
N ALA A 5 0.08 -7.59 -34.40
CA ALA A 5 -1.02 -6.80 -33.86
C ALA A 5 -1.17 -7.05 -32.35
N PRO A 6 -1.55 -6.04 -31.55
CA PRO A 6 -1.86 -6.25 -30.14
C PRO A 6 -3.04 -7.23 -30.06
N ILE A 7 -2.84 -8.32 -29.33
CA ILE A 7 -3.90 -9.26 -29.01
C ILE A 7 -4.88 -8.50 -28.11
N GLU A 8 -5.93 -7.92 -28.69
CA GLU A 8 -7.10 -7.49 -27.94
C GLU A 8 -7.64 -8.73 -27.24
N ARG A 9 -7.45 -8.81 -25.92
CA ARG A 9 -8.10 -9.82 -25.08
C ARG A 9 -9.59 -9.55 -25.17
N ALA A 10 -10.26 -10.26 -26.08
CA ALA A 10 -11.70 -10.20 -26.22
C ALA A 10 -12.36 -10.50 -24.85
N PHE A 11 -13.27 -9.62 -24.44
CA PHE A 11 -14.07 -9.79 -23.24
C PHE A 11 -14.87 -11.10 -23.32
N ASP A 12 -14.54 -12.10 -22.47
CA ASP A 12 -15.34 -13.33 -22.35
C ASP A 12 -16.33 -13.20 -21.16
N PRO A 13 -17.65 -13.14 -21.42
CA PRO A 13 -18.65 -13.06 -20.36
C PRO A 13 -18.63 -14.28 -19.41
N ARG A 14 -18.13 -15.44 -19.86
CA ARG A 14 -17.98 -16.64 -19.02
C ARG A 14 -16.88 -16.47 -17.98
N ASP A 15 -15.81 -15.76 -18.33
CA ASP A 15 -14.74 -15.45 -17.39
C ASP A 15 -15.23 -14.51 -16.28
N THR A 16 -16.06 -13.52 -16.65
CA THR A 16 -16.68 -12.62 -15.67
C THR A 16 -17.60 -13.38 -14.71
N ALA A 17 -18.45 -14.28 -15.21
CA ALA A 17 -19.32 -15.10 -14.35
C ALA A 17 -18.52 -16.04 -13.42
N ALA A 18 -17.48 -16.69 -13.94
CA ALA A 18 -16.60 -17.56 -13.14
C ALA A 18 -15.87 -16.78 -12.05
N ARG A 19 -15.38 -15.57 -12.37
CA ARG A 19 -14.72 -14.67 -11.42
C ARG A 19 -15.68 -14.23 -10.32
N THR A 20 -16.88 -13.76 -10.66
CA THR A 20 -17.90 -13.39 -9.67
C THR A 20 -18.23 -14.57 -8.76
N SER A 21 -18.44 -15.76 -9.33
CA SER A 21 -18.73 -16.97 -8.55
C SER A 21 -17.61 -17.36 -7.60
N PHE A 22 -16.35 -17.21 -8.03
CA PHE A 22 -15.21 -17.52 -7.16
C PHE A 22 -15.03 -16.46 -6.07
N LEU A 23 -15.02 -15.17 -6.42
CA LEU A 23 -14.77 -14.07 -5.48
C LEU A 23 -15.84 -13.94 -4.40
N SER A 24 -17.07 -14.39 -4.64
CA SER A 24 -18.12 -14.46 -3.61
C SER A 24 -18.03 -15.68 -2.69
N SER A 25 -17.07 -16.59 -2.91
CA SER A 25 -16.97 -17.83 -2.15
C SER A 25 -16.16 -17.67 -0.86
N HIS A 26 -16.42 -18.53 0.12
CA HIS A 26 -15.60 -18.64 1.33
C HIS A 26 -14.13 -18.96 1.00
N ARG A 27 -13.90 -19.67 -0.12
CA ARG A 27 -12.56 -19.99 -0.59
C ARG A 27 -11.79 -18.73 -0.99
N ALA A 28 -12.41 -17.81 -1.72
CA ALA A 28 -11.79 -16.54 -2.06
C ALA A 28 -11.48 -15.69 -0.81
N GLN A 29 -12.35 -15.70 0.20
CA GLN A 29 -12.09 -14.99 1.46
C GLN A 29 -10.83 -15.52 2.18
N ALA A 30 -10.64 -16.84 2.18
CA ALA A 30 -9.42 -17.44 2.72
C ALA A 30 -8.17 -17.09 1.90
N VAL A 31 -8.30 -16.98 0.57
CA VAL A 31 -7.20 -16.51 -0.30
C VAL A 31 -6.88 -15.05 0.00
N CYS A 32 -7.86 -14.14 0.01
CA CYS A 32 -7.66 -12.72 0.36
C CYS A 32 -6.87 -12.56 1.65
N THR A 33 -7.23 -13.33 2.68
CA THR A 33 -6.57 -13.25 3.99
C THR A 33 -5.10 -13.64 3.89
N ARG A 34 -4.77 -14.71 3.16
CA ARG A 34 -3.38 -15.13 2.93
C ARG A 34 -2.61 -14.13 2.08
N GLU A 35 -3.24 -13.63 1.02
CA GLU A 35 -2.61 -12.69 0.10
C GLU A 35 -2.38 -11.31 0.75
N PHE A 36 -3.30 -10.86 1.60
CA PHE A 36 -3.09 -9.68 2.44
C PHE A 36 -1.95 -9.88 3.44
N ALA A 37 -1.84 -11.07 4.05
CA ALA A 37 -0.71 -11.39 4.93
C ALA A 37 0.63 -11.37 4.17
N ARG A 38 0.71 -12.02 3.00
CA ARG A 38 1.90 -11.99 2.13
C ARG A 38 2.30 -10.57 1.73
N LEU A 39 1.32 -9.76 1.33
CA LEU A 39 1.52 -8.35 1.01
C LEU A 39 2.10 -7.60 2.21
N SER A 40 1.46 -7.72 3.38
CA SER A 40 1.90 -7.04 4.62
C SER A 40 3.31 -7.45 5.05
N GLU A 41 3.64 -8.74 4.98
CA GLU A 41 4.98 -9.26 5.26
C GLU A 41 6.02 -8.69 4.28
N GLY A 42 5.70 -8.68 2.98
CA GLY A 42 6.54 -8.10 1.93
C GLY A 42 6.81 -6.61 2.15
N LEU A 43 5.78 -5.84 2.49
CA LEU A 43 5.90 -4.41 2.81
C LEU A 43 6.80 -4.17 4.02
N VAL A 44 6.61 -4.92 5.11
CA VAL A 44 7.43 -4.79 6.31
C VAL A 44 8.89 -5.13 6.03
N ALA A 45 9.15 -6.22 5.31
CA ALA A 45 10.51 -6.63 4.95
C ALA A 45 11.19 -5.57 4.06
N ALA A 46 10.53 -5.14 3.00
CA ALA A 46 11.07 -4.14 2.06
C ALA A 46 11.27 -2.76 2.72
N THR A 47 10.38 -2.33 3.61
CA THR A 47 10.54 -1.05 4.33
C THR A 47 11.76 -1.09 5.27
N LYS A 48 12.06 -2.23 5.90
CA LYS A 48 13.28 -2.39 6.70
C LYS A 48 14.54 -2.27 5.85
N VAL A 49 14.53 -2.86 4.65
CA VAL A 49 15.64 -2.72 3.69
C VAL A 49 15.81 -1.26 3.27
N LEU A 50 14.70 -0.58 2.94
CA LEU A 50 14.73 0.83 2.59
C LEU A 50 15.30 1.70 3.72
N ALA A 51 14.91 1.45 4.97
CA ALA A 51 15.43 2.17 6.13
C ALA A 51 16.96 2.06 6.24
N VAL A 52 17.51 0.86 6.05
CA VAL A 52 18.96 0.62 6.04
C VAL A 52 19.63 1.38 4.88
N GLN A 53 19.05 1.32 3.67
CA GLN A 53 19.59 1.99 2.48
C GLN A 53 19.63 3.52 2.61
N THR A 54 18.65 4.10 3.31
CA THR A 54 18.53 5.55 3.48
C THR A 54 19.08 6.05 4.82
N ALA A 55 19.74 5.19 5.60
CA ALA A 55 20.22 5.50 6.96
C ALA A 55 19.14 6.11 7.88
N ILE A 56 17.90 5.66 7.74
CA ILE A 56 16.77 6.04 8.61
C ILE A 56 16.59 4.97 9.68
N GLU A 57 16.19 5.40 10.86
CA GLU A 57 15.79 4.54 11.95
C GLU A 57 14.78 3.44 11.52
N PRO A 58 14.81 2.23 12.11
CA PRO A 58 13.94 1.13 11.70
C PRO A 58 12.44 1.51 11.70
N PRO A 59 11.64 1.06 10.72
CA PRO A 59 10.27 1.49 10.61
C PRO A 59 9.43 1.07 11.81
N THR A 60 8.50 1.92 12.22
CA THR A 60 7.46 1.55 13.19
C THR A 60 6.32 0.88 12.45
N VAL A 61 5.96 -0.33 12.89
CA VAL A 61 4.97 -1.17 12.22
C VAL A 61 3.77 -1.38 13.12
N ARG A 62 2.56 -1.22 12.57
CA ARG A 62 1.30 -1.61 13.20
C ARG A 62 0.54 -2.54 12.27
N LEU A 63 0.23 -3.74 12.75
CA LEU A 63 -0.50 -4.76 12.00
C LEU A 63 -1.83 -5.08 12.69
N SER A 64 -2.90 -5.14 11.91
CA SER A 64 -4.18 -5.76 12.23
C SER A 64 -4.57 -6.71 11.09
N PRO A 65 -5.58 -7.58 11.28
CA PRO A 65 -6.01 -8.52 10.25
C PRO A 65 -6.42 -7.90 8.91
N ASP A 66 -6.71 -6.61 8.88
CA ASP A 66 -7.15 -5.83 7.72
C ASP A 66 -6.35 -4.55 7.50
N ARG A 67 -5.26 -4.33 8.23
CA ARG A 67 -4.46 -3.12 8.07
C ARG A 67 -2.99 -3.36 8.36
N CYS A 68 -2.14 -2.86 7.47
CA CYS A 68 -0.71 -2.71 7.67
C CYS A 68 -0.37 -1.23 7.62
N ILE A 69 0.25 -0.71 8.68
CA ILE A 69 0.84 0.64 8.69
C ILE A 69 2.33 0.49 8.94
N VAL A 70 3.14 1.09 8.08
CA VAL A 70 4.59 1.22 8.26
C VAL A 70 4.95 2.71 8.24
N GLN A 71 5.56 3.19 9.32
CA GLN A 71 6.07 4.56 9.44
C GLN A 71 7.59 4.51 9.28
N LEU A 72 8.12 5.22 8.28
CA LEU A 72 9.55 5.35 7.99
C LEU A 72 9.94 6.84 8.05
N GLY A 73 10.47 7.27 9.20
CA GLY A 73 10.80 8.67 9.42
C GLY A 73 9.60 9.59 9.15
N PRO A 74 9.70 10.57 8.23
CA PRO A 74 8.64 11.53 7.94
C PRO A 74 7.60 11.03 6.91
N VAL A 75 7.70 9.79 6.44
CA VAL A 75 6.71 9.19 5.54
C VAL A 75 6.10 7.93 6.14
N ALA A 76 4.92 7.57 5.67
CA ALA A 76 4.29 6.32 6.05
C ALA A 76 3.53 5.70 4.89
N LEU A 77 3.36 4.38 4.95
CA LEU A 77 2.49 3.63 4.06
C LEU A 77 1.41 2.96 4.90
N THR A 78 0.16 3.12 4.48
CA THR A 78 -0.99 2.36 4.98
C THR A 78 -1.51 1.49 3.86
N VAL A 79 -1.73 0.20 4.14
CA VAL A 79 -2.50 -0.70 3.29
C VAL A 79 -3.64 -1.27 4.12
N ALA A 80 -4.87 -1.04 3.67
CA ALA A 80 -6.08 -1.49 4.35
C ALA A 80 -6.93 -2.39 3.44
N TRP A 81 -7.41 -3.51 3.97
CA TRP A 81 -8.38 -4.38 3.31
C TRP A 81 -9.79 -3.99 3.74
N LEU A 82 -10.51 -3.35 2.83
CA LEU A 82 -11.88 -2.90 3.03
C LEU A 82 -12.82 -4.04 2.63
N ARG A 83 -13.59 -4.55 3.60
CA ARG A 83 -14.51 -5.68 3.43
C ARG A 83 -15.98 -5.29 3.42
N ASN A 84 -16.28 -4.11 3.92
CA ASN A 84 -17.65 -3.64 4.15
C ASN A 84 -17.86 -2.31 3.44
N GLY A 85 -19.00 -2.15 2.77
CA GLY A 85 -19.39 -0.94 2.04
C GLY A 85 -20.37 -1.30 0.93
N THR A 86 -21.21 -0.35 0.51
CA THR A 86 -22.21 -0.56 -0.57
C THR A 86 -21.55 -0.90 -1.90
N ASP A 87 -20.35 -0.37 -2.13
CA ASP A 87 -19.62 -0.47 -3.40
C ASP A 87 -18.39 -1.39 -3.33
N VAL A 88 -18.26 -2.14 -2.24
CA VAL A 88 -17.12 -3.03 -2.00
C VAL A 88 -17.44 -4.43 -2.58
N PRO A 89 -16.55 -5.01 -3.42
CA PRO A 89 -16.74 -6.36 -3.94
C PRO A 89 -16.85 -7.40 -2.82
N ALA A 90 -17.43 -8.57 -3.10
CA ALA A 90 -17.59 -9.63 -2.10
C ALA A 90 -16.27 -10.09 -1.45
N ALA A 91 -15.16 -10.05 -2.20
CA ALA A 91 -13.81 -10.35 -1.72
C ALA A 91 -13.10 -9.15 -1.04
N GLY A 92 -13.78 -8.00 -0.96
CA GLY A 92 -13.23 -6.72 -0.51
C GLY A 92 -12.41 -6.01 -1.58
N GLN A 93 -11.74 -4.93 -1.18
CA GLN A 93 -10.76 -4.18 -1.96
C GLN A 93 -9.62 -3.73 -1.07
N LEU A 94 -8.43 -3.49 -1.65
CA LEU A 94 -7.32 -2.86 -0.94
C LEU A 94 -7.35 -1.35 -1.16
N LEU A 95 -6.98 -0.61 -0.13
CA LEU A 95 -6.67 0.81 -0.19
C LEU A 95 -5.22 0.99 0.27
N CYS A 96 -4.37 1.45 -0.64
CA CYS A 96 -2.97 1.77 -0.40
C CYS A 96 -2.82 3.30 -0.35
N ILE A 97 -2.20 3.83 0.70
CA ILE A 97 -1.98 5.27 0.86
C ILE A 97 -0.56 5.52 1.35
N VAL A 98 0.17 6.38 0.64
CA VAL A 98 1.44 6.94 1.11
C VAL A 98 1.18 8.33 1.67
N TRP A 99 1.72 8.56 2.86
CA TRP A 99 1.56 9.77 3.64
C TRP A 99 2.89 10.51 3.77
N ARG A 100 2.81 11.83 3.71
CA ARG A 100 3.82 12.77 4.22
C ARG A 100 3.38 13.20 5.62
N GLY A 101 4.23 12.95 6.62
CA GLY A 101 3.95 13.19 8.03
C GLY A 101 3.85 11.90 8.87
N VAL A 102 3.61 12.07 10.17
CA VAL A 102 3.56 10.97 11.14
C VAL A 102 2.11 10.57 11.40
N ILE A 103 1.72 9.36 10.97
CA ILE A 103 0.38 8.78 11.23
C ILE A 103 0.40 7.70 12.31
N ALA A 104 1.56 7.11 12.58
CA ALA A 104 1.75 6.10 13.61
C ALA A 104 2.94 6.51 14.50
N PRO A 105 2.72 7.43 15.46
CA PRO A 105 3.81 7.86 16.34
C PRO A 105 4.36 6.66 17.11
N ARG A 106 5.69 6.64 17.27
CA ARG A 106 6.37 5.74 18.20
C ARG A 106 5.81 6.03 19.59
N GLY A 107 5.41 4.99 20.30
CA GLY A 107 4.75 5.12 21.59
C GLY A 107 5.68 5.67 22.66
N GLU A 108 5.77 7.00 22.76
CA GLU A 108 6.05 7.68 24.02
C GLU A 108 4.74 8.33 24.47
N HIS A 109 4.05 7.67 25.39
CA HIS A 109 3.08 8.36 26.24
C HIS A 109 3.86 9.32 27.16
N ALA A 110 4.26 10.47 26.62
CA ALA A 110 4.73 11.56 27.44
C ALA A 110 3.51 12.11 28.21
N PRO A 111 3.53 12.14 29.55
CA PRO A 111 2.40 12.65 30.34
C PRO A 111 2.04 14.06 29.88
N GLU A 112 0.74 14.33 29.79
CA GLU A 112 0.17 15.65 29.44
C GLU A 112 0.54 16.70 30.50
N ARG A 113 1.77 17.23 30.48
CA ARG A 113 2.10 18.45 31.22
C ARG A 113 3.01 19.40 30.44
N ARG A 114 2.41 20.56 30.16
CA ARG A 114 2.96 21.92 30.04
C ARG A 114 3.92 22.22 28.90
N GLY A 115 3.46 23.15 28.07
CA GLY A 115 4.23 23.86 27.04
C GLY A 115 3.36 24.00 25.80
N TRP A 116 3.33 25.18 25.18
CA TRP A 116 2.76 25.38 23.85
C TRP A 116 3.27 24.27 22.92
N ARG A 117 2.49 23.21 22.73
CA ARG A 117 2.82 22.17 21.77
C ARG A 117 2.54 22.77 20.41
N GLN A 118 3.56 22.88 19.58
CA GLN A 118 3.32 22.95 18.15
C GLN A 118 2.49 21.72 17.79
N VAL A 119 1.29 21.96 17.27
CA VAL A 119 0.42 20.89 16.79
C VAL A 119 1.21 20.19 15.68
N PRO A 120 1.47 18.87 15.78
CA PRO A 120 2.13 18.15 14.71
C PRO A 120 1.37 18.40 13.41
N ALA A 121 2.07 18.76 12.34
CA ALA A 121 1.44 19.00 11.05
C ALA A 121 0.57 17.80 10.68
N THR A 122 -0.66 18.07 10.24
CA THR A 122 -1.59 17.02 9.83
C THR A 122 -0.97 16.21 8.70
N PRO A 123 -0.90 14.87 8.81
CA PRO A 123 -0.36 14.05 7.75
C PRO A 123 -1.15 14.25 6.45
N GLN A 124 -0.43 14.41 5.34
CA GLN A 124 -0.99 14.64 4.02
C GLN A 124 -0.82 13.38 3.19
N SER A 125 -1.89 12.94 2.55
CA SER A 125 -1.83 11.89 1.53
C SER A 125 -1.14 12.43 0.29
N VAL A 126 -0.09 11.74 -0.18
CA VAL A 126 0.68 12.10 -1.38
C VAL A 126 0.49 11.12 -2.52
N TRP A 127 -0.06 9.93 -2.22
CA TRP A 127 -0.45 8.94 -3.21
C TRP A 127 -1.52 8.01 -2.61
N GLU A 128 -2.56 7.72 -3.40
CA GLU A 128 -3.64 6.80 -3.05
C GLU A 128 -3.93 5.88 -4.23
N GLU A 129 -4.15 4.61 -3.95
CA GLU A 129 -4.55 3.63 -4.97
C GLU A 129 -5.48 2.59 -4.35
N THR A 130 -6.61 2.36 -5.03
CA THR A 130 -7.55 1.29 -4.67
C THR A 130 -7.31 0.10 -5.59
N CYS A 131 -7.14 -1.10 -5.04
CA CYS A 131 -6.94 -2.31 -5.81
C CYS A 131 -8.09 -3.31 -5.62
N LEU A 132 -8.62 -3.82 -6.72
CA LEU A 132 -9.68 -4.82 -6.75
C LEU A 132 -9.09 -6.22 -6.91
N PRO A 133 -9.57 -7.22 -6.15
CA PRO A 133 -9.17 -8.60 -6.37
C PRO A 133 -9.76 -9.14 -7.67
N SER A 134 -8.97 -9.90 -8.41
CA SER A 134 -9.40 -10.63 -9.61
C SER A 134 -8.86 -12.04 -9.59
N ALA A 135 -9.75 -13.02 -9.67
CA ALA A 135 -9.38 -14.43 -9.72
C ALA A 135 -10.57 -15.30 -10.16
N THR A 136 -10.30 -16.36 -10.91
CA THR A 136 -11.25 -17.47 -11.15
C THR A 136 -10.90 -18.70 -10.31
N SER A 137 -9.70 -18.71 -9.71
CA SER A 137 -9.21 -19.75 -8.79
C SER A 137 -8.14 -19.17 -7.86
N GLU A 138 -7.69 -19.93 -6.85
CA GLU A 138 -6.58 -19.47 -5.99
C GLU A 138 -5.28 -19.21 -6.76
N ALA A 139 -5.01 -19.98 -7.82
CA ALA A 139 -3.77 -19.90 -8.58
C ALA A 139 -3.69 -18.67 -9.49
N THR A 140 -4.82 -18.03 -9.75
CA THR A 140 -4.93 -16.90 -10.70
C THR A 140 -5.14 -15.58 -9.97
N TRP A 141 -4.77 -15.49 -8.68
CA TRP A 141 -5.07 -14.33 -7.85
C TRP A 141 -4.20 -13.11 -8.19
N HIS A 142 -4.85 -11.98 -8.47
CA HIS A 142 -4.18 -10.71 -8.73
C HIS A 142 -4.95 -9.52 -8.13
N TRP A 143 -4.23 -8.42 -7.89
CA TRP A 143 -4.75 -7.13 -7.44
C TRP A 143 -4.67 -6.12 -8.58
N HIS A 144 -5.81 -5.58 -9.01
CA HIS A 144 -5.89 -4.63 -10.12
C HIS A 144 -6.11 -3.21 -9.63
N PRO A 145 -5.23 -2.24 -9.95
CA PRO A 145 -5.44 -0.83 -9.58
C PRO A 145 -6.60 -0.22 -10.35
N GLU A 146 -7.49 0.48 -9.63
CA GLU A 146 -8.66 1.23 -10.13
C GLU A 146 -9.72 0.39 -10.85
N SER A 147 -9.32 -0.39 -11.87
CA SER A 147 -10.19 -1.21 -12.70
C SER A 147 -9.49 -2.50 -13.15
N LEU A 148 -10.29 -3.48 -13.56
CA LEU A 148 -9.81 -4.77 -14.08
C LEU A 148 -9.15 -4.67 -15.48
N GLU A 149 -9.18 -3.50 -16.11
CA GLU A 149 -8.56 -3.26 -17.41
C GLU A 149 -7.04 -3.04 -17.29
N ARG A 150 -6.58 -2.64 -16.10
CA ARG A 150 -5.16 -2.49 -15.80
C ARG A 150 -4.52 -3.84 -15.52
N GLU A 151 -3.21 -3.90 -15.70
CA GLU A 151 -2.42 -5.05 -15.31
C GLU A 151 -2.61 -5.34 -13.81
N GLY A 152 -2.86 -6.61 -13.50
CA GLY A 152 -3.01 -7.07 -12.13
C GLY A 152 -1.66 -7.49 -11.55
N TYR A 153 -1.46 -7.22 -10.27
CA TYR A 153 -0.24 -7.55 -9.55
C TYR A 153 -0.43 -8.75 -8.63
N ALA A 154 0.55 -9.65 -8.57
CA ALA A 154 0.68 -10.53 -7.43
C ALA A 154 0.94 -9.72 -6.15
N SER A 155 0.64 -10.29 -4.98
CA SER A 155 0.76 -9.59 -3.70
C SER A 155 2.16 -9.02 -3.42
N LEU A 156 3.22 -9.72 -3.83
CA LEU A 156 4.60 -9.22 -3.66
C LEU A 156 4.99 -8.15 -4.69
N GLU A 157 4.42 -8.20 -5.89
CA GLU A 157 4.63 -7.16 -6.91
C GLU A 157 3.94 -5.85 -6.50
N LEU A 158 2.72 -5.96 -5.96
CA LEU A 158 2.02 -4.83 -5.36
C LEU A 158 2.80 -4.26 -4.17
N ALA A 159 3.42 -5.12 -3.35
CA ALA A 159 4.30 -4.68 -2.28
C ALA A 159 5.46 -3.83 -2.81
N SER A 160 6.16 -4.30 -3.85
CA SER A 160 7.24 -3.54 -4.49
C SER A 160 6.76 -2.18 -5.00
N ARG A 161 5.62 -2.14 -5.71
CA ARG A 161 5.04 -0.88 -6.20
C ARG A 161 4.75 0.10 -5.06
N CYS A 162 4.13 -0.35 -3.97
CA CYS A 162 3.86 0.50 -2.81
C CYS A 162 5.15 1.04 -2.17
N ILE A 163 6.22 0.25 -2.14
CA ILE A 163 7.53 0.66 -1.61
C ILE A 163 8.21 1.66 -2.53
N ASP A 164 8.07 1.53 -3.85
CA ASP A 164 8.57 2.54 -4.79
C ASP A 164 7.88 3.89 -4.58
N GLN A 165 6.55 3.90 -4.36
CA GLN A 165 5.82 5.14 -4.01
C GLN A 165 6.28 5.73 -2.68
N LEU A 166 6.50 4.89 -1.66
CA LEU A 166 7.04 5.32 -0.37
C LEU A 166 8.44 5.93 -0.52
N ARG A 167 9.30 5.31 -1.35
CA ARG A 167 10.65 5.81 -1.65
C ARG A 167 10.58 7.16 -2.34
N THR A 168 9.76 7.32 -3.38
CA THR A 168 9.56 8.60 -4.07
C THR A 168 9.12 9.70 -3.11
N ALA A 169 8.19 9.41 -2.21
CA ALA A 169 7.74 10.39 -1.21
C ALA A 169 8.87 10.78 -0.23
N LEU A 170 9.72 9.83 0.16
CA LEU A 170 10.86 10.07 1.03
C LEU A 170 11.94 10.91 0.32
N GLU A 171 12.28 10.57 -0.90
CA GLU A 171 13.28 11.29 -1.71
C GLU A 171 12.86 12.74 -1.95
N ALA A 172 11.58 12.99 -2.25
CA ALA A 172 11.06 14.35 -2.39
C ALA A 172 11.27 15.19 -1.11
N LEU A 173 11.08 14.59 0.08
CA LEU A 173 11.33 15.28 1.34
C LEU A 173 12.80 15.56 1.61
N LEU A 174 13.68 14.63 1.23
CA LEU A 174 15.13 14.82 1.37
C LEU A 174 15.65 15.90 0.42
N GLN A 175 15.01 16.10 -0.73
CA GLN A 175 15.32 17.16 -1.69
C GLN A 175 14.75 18.53 -1.27
N ASP A 176 13.58 18.54 -0.63
CA ASP A 176 12.93 19.76 -0.12
C ASP A 176 13.59 20.31 1.18
N ALA A 177 14.55 19.58 1.76
CA ALA A 177 15.24 20.02 2.97
C ALA A 177 16.12 21.26 2.66
N PRO A 178 15.92 22.41 3.35
CA PRO A 178 16.74 23.58 3.11
C PRO A 178 18.21 23.24 3.40
N ILE A 179 19.09 23.53 2.43
CA ILE A 179 20.53 23.54 2.65
C ILE A 179 20.75 24.61 3.72
N ASP A 180 21.18 24.20 4.91
CA ASP A 180 21.54 25.11 5.99
C ASP A 180 22.79 25.89 5.56
N SER A 181 22.57 26.98 4.81
CA SER A 181 23.61 27.85 4.30
C SER A 181 24.11 28.72 5.45
N GLY A 182 25.06 28.17 6.20
CA GLY A 182 26.14 28.90 6.87
C GLY A 182 25.73 29.97 7.89
N SER A 183 25.99 29.67 9.16
CA SER A 183 26.48 30.70 10.09
C SER A 183 27.92 30.39 10.44
N THR A 184 28.83 30.90 9.60
CA THR A 184 30.19 31.23 10.04
C THR A 184 30.12 32.66 10.56
N THR A 185 30.19 32.85 11.87
CA THR A 185 30.74 34.08 12.47
C THR A 185 31.28 33.75 13.85
#